data_AF-A0A0A1UN43-F1
#
_entry.id   AF-A0A0A1UN43-F1
#
_cell.length_a   1.000
_cell.length_b   1.000
_cell.length_c   1.000
_cell.angle_alpha   90.00
_cell.angle_beta   90.00
_cell.angle_gamma   90.00
#
_symmetry.space_group_name_H-M   'P 1'
#
loop_
_entity.id
_entity.type
_entity.pdbx_description
1 polymer ?
#
loop_
_entity_poly.entity_id
_entity_poly.type
_entity_poly.pdbx_seq_one_letter_code
_entity_poly.pdbx_strand_id
1 'polypeptide(L)'
;MYDPTTNEVVDITNPYIQFSFDSMSSGDFPANGQHSYIHVFSFGLMLLELELGHQIAITAEDENDADEEYPPVYMALLRIFHSRKDDLDDPYIREVINSCLDFENRVEGIKHRAFSDHLRPRAALLRYIVQPLVNRLRAAHPDVSFDLINGPQQSIRAGFPHPASNHTGLSRAKVQHRTSTLQQFPGNSASLRMSSAQPHFIRSQSESGRQNALNKHATLVSNTVSVAGHALSASKKPKNDHPRSTEMAISLFDERTELISETDKSVRLASTFFDLFEKFRRHMQPAHGRCRVKIAVLDTGIDTAQCGLQLRREAIITDRETAEPSVNGDPVKATRSFIGPPDDTNDVCSHGTHIAEILLRLAPEADLYIAKISNYLHVDKVDQIAEAVNWALEHGCDIISMSFGMNPSLVPEASLFNVQNAIHRAATARKIMFAAASNCGGNGPRAYPASDPSVICTHAADGNGYDGGINPPKGDHADYFSTLGMAIGCIWDERCVYKSGTSFATPVAAAIAANVLDYAAYSVAAGKLTDQRYRELRQSQGMKKAFTKFLSVQMQHYRYVAPWHFWKTGVTDDYIWQRLKVDLTP
;
A
#
# COMPACT_ATOMS: atom_id res chain seq x y z
N MET A 1 -2.03 25.72 27.95
CA MET A 1 -1.49 25.15 29.21
C MET A 1 -1.12 26.31 30.12
N TYR A 2 -1.26 26.17 31.43
CA TYR A 2 -0.90 27.20 32.40
C TYR A 2 0.50 26.93 32.93
N ASP A 3 1.39 27.90 32.85
CA ASP A 3 2.70 27.85 33.49
C ASP A 3 2.61 28.51 34.88
N PRO A 4 2.72 27.72 35.96
CA PRO A 4 2.59 28.23 37.32
C PRO A 4 3.80 29.08 37.78
N THR A 5 4.90 29.12 37.01
CA THR A 5 6.10 29.89 37.36
C THR A 5 6.08 31.32 36.82
N THR A 6 5.48 31.51 35.64
CA THR A 6 5.36 32.82 34.96
C THR A 6 3.98 33.47 35.17
N ASN A 7 3.00 32.70 35.67
CA ASN A 7 1.62 33.14 35.89
C ASN A 7 0.94 33.64 34.59
N GLU A 8 1.42 33.18 33.43
CA GLU A 8 0.86 33.49 32.13
C GLU A 8 0.04 32.31 31.58
N VAL A 9 -1.03 32.64 30.88
CA VAL A 9 -1.87 31.67 30.15
C VAL A 9 -1.40 31.67 28.71
N VAL A 10 -0.73 30.60 28.28
CA VAL A 10 -0.31 30.43 26.88
C VAL A 10 -1.56 30.29 26.01
N ASP A 11 -1.87 31.34 25.26
CA ASP A 11 -2.99 31.38 24.32
C ASP A 11 -2.65 30.63 23.02
N ILE A 12 -2.98 29.35 23.00
CA ILE A 12 -2.82 28.49 21.83
C ILE A 12 -3.78 28.84 20.67
N THR A 13 -4.77 29.73 20.88
CA THR A 13 -5.67 30.18 19.81
C THR A 13 -5.07 31.31 18.98
N ASN A 14 -3.96 31.88 19.45
CA ASN A 14 -3.17 32.86 18.75
C ASN A 14 -1.71 32.37 18.70
N PRO A 15 -1.38 31.38 17.84
CA PRO A 15 -0.01 30.94 17.71
C PRO A 15 0.87 32.16 17.35
N TYR A 16 2.11 32.22 17.83
CA TYR A 16 3.12 33.25 17.49
C TYR A 16 3.50 33.28 15.99
N ILE A 17 2.69 32.62 15.15
CA ILE A 17 2.88 32.27 13.76
C ILE A 17 1.90 33.13 12.95
N GLN A 18 2.33 34.32 12.50
CA GLN A 18 1.78 34.89 11.27
C GLN A 18 2.43 34.16 10.09
N PHE A 19 1.90 33.00 9.73
CA PHE A 19 2.18 32.38 8.43
C PHE A 19 1.09 32.80 7.46
N SER A 20 1.42 33.74 6.59
CA SER A 20 0.66 34.00 5.37
C SER A 20 1.14 33.03 4.30
N PHE A 21 0.27 32.10 3.86
CA PHE A 21 0.38 31.55 2.51
C PHE A 21 -0.15 32.63 1.55
N ASP A 22 0.64 33.68 1.31
CA ASP A 22 0.40 34.45 0.11
C ASP A 22 0.71 33.51 -1.06
N SER A 23 -0.32 33.28 -1.88
CA SER A 23 -0.24 32.48 -3.09
C SER A 23 0.84 33.06 -4.01
N MET A 24 2.08 32.60 -3.86
CA MET A 24 3.15 32.86 -4.80
C MET A 24 2.74 32.22 -6.12
N SER A 25 2.35 33.07 -7.05
CA SER A 25 2.06 32.69 -8.42
C SER A 25 3.29 32.00 -9.02
N SER A 26 3.08 31.08 -9.95
CA SER A 26 4.09 30.21 -10.56
C SER A 26 5.13 30.94 -11.44
N GLY A 27 5.51 32.16 -11.11
CA GLY A 27 6.45 33.02 -11.83
C GLY A 27 7.52 33.69 -10.96
N ASP A 28 7.47 33.61 -9.63
CA ASP A 28 8.38 34.34 -8.72
C ASP A 28 9.43 33.42 -8.04
N PHE A 29 10.10 32.55 -8.80
CA PHE A 29 11.38 32.01 -8.34
C PHE A 29 12.47 33.04 -8.67
N PRO A 30 13.09 33.71 -7.68
CA PRO A 30 14.26 34.53 -7.95
C PRO A 30 15.35 33.63 -8.52
N ALA A 31 15.97 34.07 -9.61
CA ALA A 31 16.91 33.27 -10.41
C ALA A 31 18.22 32.87 -9.69
N ASN A 32 18.39 33.23 -8.42
CA ASN A 32 19.50 32.81 -7.55
C ASN A 32 18.93 32.35 -6.20
N GLY A 33 19.11 31.06 -5.88
CA GLY A 33 18.71 30.44 -4.61
C GLY A 33 19.57 30.93 -3.45
N GLN A 34 19.20 32.05 -2.85
CA GLN A 34 20.07 32.74 -1.91
C GLN A 34 20.21 32.04 -0.54
N HIS A 35 19.31 31.12 -0.17
CA HIS A 35 19.50 30.22 0.99
C HIS A 35 18.72 28.90 0.78
N SER A 36 19.42 27.84 0.36
CA SER A 36 18.81 26.58 -0.11
C SER A 36 17.88 25.89 0.91
N TYR A 37 18.06 26.12 2.21
CA TYR A 37 17.31 25.43 3.27
C TYR A 37 16.77 26.34 4.38
N ILE A 38 16.51 27.62 4.08
CA ILE A 38 16.03 28.60 5.08
C ILE A 38 14.85 28.10 5.93
N HIS A 39 13.90 27.39 5.31
CA HIS A 39 12.73 26.83 6.00
C HIS A 39 13.08 25.75 7.02
N VAL A 40 14.15 24.98 6.78
CA VAL A 40 14.62 23.95 7.72
C VAL A 40 15.21 24.61 8.97
N PHE A 41 15.98 25.68 8.79
CA PHE A 41 16.51 26.47 9.89
C PHE A 41 15.38 27.16 10.68
N SER A 42 14.42 27.78 10.00
CA SER A 42 13.23 28.36 10.65
C SER A 42 12.45 27.33 11.46
N PHE A 43 12.30 26.10 10.96
CA PHE A 43 11.64 25.03 11.69
C PHE A 43 12.43 24.62 12.94
N GLY A 44 13.76 24.51 12.85
CA GLY A 44 14.62 24.26 14.02
C GLY A 44 14.49 25.34 15.10
N LEU A 45 14.46 26.61 14.68
CA LEU A 45 14.27 27.75 15.61
C LEU A 45 12.89 27.71 16.27
N MET A 46 11.84 27.40 15.52
CA MET A 46 10.49 27.24 16.06
C MET A 46 10.43 26.12 17.12
N LEU A 47 11.12 24.99 16.90
CA LEU A 47 11.19 23.93 17.91
C LEU A 47 11.89 24.40 19.19
N LEU A 48 12.94 25.21 19.09
CA LEU A 48 13.57 25.82 20.26
C LEU A 48 12.63 26.77 21.01
N GLU A 49 11.88 27.62 20.31
CA GLU A 49 10.91 28.52 20.94
C GLU A 49 9.83 27.73 21.69
N LEU A 50 9.38 26.61 21.13
CA LEU A 50 8.38 25.73 21.77
C LEU A 50 8.92 25.06 23.03
N GLU A 51 10.16 24.59 23.03
CA GLU A 51 10.77 23.96 24.20
C GLU A 51 11.16 24.98 25.28
N LEU A 52 11.59 26.18 24.89
CA LEU A 52 11.99 27.24 25.82
C LEU A 52 10.81 28.11 26.29
N GLY A 53 9.63 27.99 25.66
CA GLY A 53 8.41 28.69 26.05
C GLY A 53 8.40 30.20 25.77
N HIS A 54 9.33 30.73 24.97
CA HIS A 54 9.39 32.15 24.62
C HIS A 54 9.94 32.36 23.21
N GLN A 55 9.60 33.51 22.63
CA GLN A 55 10.04 33.89 21.28
C GLN A 55 11.54 34.21 21.26
N ILE A 56 12.23 33.76 20.22
CA ILE A 56 13.64 34.06 19.99
C ILE A 56 13.72 35.14 18.92
N ALA A 57 14.17 36.33 19.32
CA ALA A 57 14.44 37.41 18.37
C ALA A 57 15.77 37.17 17.64
N ILE A 58 15.76 37.45 16.33
CA ILE A 58 16.99 37.65 15.56
C ILE A 58 17.61 38.97 16.01
N THR A 59 18.86 38.92 16.43
CA THR A 59 19.62 40.06 16.96
C THR A 59 20.45 40.72 15.86
N ALA A 60 20.92 41.94 16.12
CA ALA A 60 21.87 42.61 15.22
C ALA A 60 23.20 41.83 15.09
N GLU A 61 23.59 41.03 16.08
CA GLU A 61 24.76 40.14 15.99
C GLU A 61 24.50 39.02 14.98
N ASP A 62 23.31 38.39 15.04
CA ASP A 62 22.92 37.34 14.09
C ASP A 62 22.83 37.86 12.64
N GLU A 63 22.42 39.12 12.46
CA GLU A 63 22.41 39.80 11.16
C GLU A 63 23.82 40.13 10.64
N ASN A 64 24.74 40.51 11.55
CA ASN A 64 26.13 40.83 11.19
C ASN A 64 26.97 39.58 10.90
N ASP A 65 26.68 38.47 11.57
CA ASP A 65 27.38 37.19 11.40
C ASP A 65 26.83 36.38 10.21
N ALA A 66 25.64 36.73 9.71
CA ALA A 66 25.05 36.08 8.54
C ALA A 66 25.80 36.40 7.25
N ASP A 67 25.84 35.44 6.34
CA ASP A 67 26.47 35.56 5.03
C ASP A 67 25.62 34.91 3.92
N GLU A 68 26.20 34.73 2.72
CA GLU A 68 25.50 34.12 1.58
C GLU A 68 25.15 32.65 1.81
N GLU A 69 25.84 31.95 2.71
CA GLU A 69 25.63 30.52 3.02
C GLU A 69 24.66 30.37 4.20
N TYR A 70 24.83 31.18 5.25
CA TYR A 70 24.13 31.07 6.52
C TYR A 70 23.29 32.33 6.83
N PRO A 71 21.95 32.24 6.73
CA PRO A 71 21.08 33.40 6.99
C PRO A 71 21.00 33.77 8.48
N PRO A 72 20.50 34.97 8.84
CA PRO A 72 20.36 35.40 10.24
C PRO A 72 19.55 34.43 11.12
N VAL A 73 18.57 33.74 10.53
CA VAL A 73 17.78 32.71 11.22
C VAL A 73 18.62 31.49 11.61
N TYR A 74 19.61 31.12 10.80
CA TYR A 74 20.57 30.07 11.13
C TYR A 74 21.49 30.53 12.26
N MET A 75 21.99 31.76 12.22
CA MET A 75 22.86 32.30 13.28
C MET A 75 22.14 32.36 14.63
N ALA A 76 20.88 32.81 14.64
CA ALA A 76 20.03 32.79 15.84
C ALA A 76 19.82 31.35 16.37
N LEU A 77 19.51 30.40 15.48
CA LEU A 77 19.37 28.98 15.81
C LEU A 77 20.65 28.41 16.43
N LEU A 78 21.80 28.67 15.80
CA LEU A 78 23.11 28.19 16.24
C LEU A 78 23.48 28.75 17.61
N ARG A 79 23.35 30.07 17.79
CA ARG A 79 23.65 30.78 19.04
C ARG A 79 22.83 30.26 20.22
N ILE A 80 21.51 30.12 20.03
CA ILE A 80 20.64 29.64 21.10
C ILE A 80 20.88 28.15 21.36
N PHE A 81 20.95 27.31 20.32
CA PHE A 81 21.19 25.89 20.52
C PHE A 81 22.52 25.62 21.24
N HIS A 82 23.60 26.30 20.87
CA HIS A 82 24.89 26.13 21.56
C HIS A 82 24.85 26.52 23.04
N SER A 83 24.09 27.55 23.40
CA SER A 83 24.02 28.04 24.78
C SER A 83 22.99 27.31 25.65
N ARG A 84 21.97 26.69 25.03
CA ARG A 84 20.80 26.12 25.72
C ARG A 84 20.55 24.64 25.44
N LYS A 85 21.39 23.94 24.65
CA LYS A 85 21.16 22.52 24.29
C LYS A 85 20.97 21.59 25.49
N ASP A 86 21.61 21.91 26.62
CA ASP A 86 21.55 21.12 27.85
C ASP A 86 20.27 21.38 28.64
N ASP A 87 19.58 22.49 28.35
CA ASP A 87 18.27 22.85 28.91
C ASP A 87 17.10 22.18 28.17
N LEU A 88 17.37 21.51 27.03
CA LEU A 88 16.35 20.80 26.25
C LEU A 88 16.15 19.39 26.83
N ASP A 89 15.08 19.16 27.59
CA ASP A 89 14.84 17.85 28.23
C ASP A 89 14.52 16.73 27.22
N ASP A 90 13.94 17.06 26.06
CA ASP A 90 13.51 16.07 25.08
C ASP A 90 14.65 15.66 24.11
N PRO A 91 15.13 14.41 24.17
CA PRO A 91 16.25 13.97 23.36
C PRO A 91 15.93 13.93 21.85
N TYR A 92 14.66 13.72 21.47
CA TYR A 92 14.26 13.68 20.07
C TYR A 92 14.21 15.09 19.48
N ILE A 93 13.70 16.07 20.24
CA ILE A 93 13.67 17.47 19.79
C ILE A 93 15.10 18.01 19.67
N ARG A 94 15.98 17.67 20.62
CA ARG A 94 17.41 18.00 20.54
C ARG A 94 18.06 17.42 19.27
N GLU A 95 17.77 16.16 18.93
CA GLU A 95 18.27 15.50 17.72
C GLU A 95 17.77 16.21 16.44
N VAL A 96 16.49 16.57 16.40
CA VAL A 96 15.89 17.26 15.24
C VAL A 96 16.49 18.64 15.04
N ILE A 97 16.61 19.44 16.10
CA ILE A 97 17.22 20.77 16.02
C ILE A 97 18.67 20.68 15.55
N ASN A 98 19.44 19.72 16.10
CA ASN A 98 20.81 19.48 15.64
C ASN A 98 20.84 19.08 14.15
N SER A 99 19.87 18.29 13.69
CA SER A 99 19.77 17.90 12.29
C SER A 99 19.31 19.04 11.38
N CYS A 100 18.55 20.01 11.88
CA CYS A 100 18.24 21.24 11.15
C CYS A 100 19.49 22.12 10.99
N LEU A 101 20.34 22.22 12.02
CA LEU A 101 21.62 22.93 11.93
C LEU A 101 22.60 22.26 10.96
N ASP A 102 22.73 20.94 11.04
CA ASP A 102 23.66 20.15 10.22
C ASP A 102 23.06 19.71 8.87
N PHE A 103 21.96 20.34 8.42
CA PHE A 103 21.10 19.77 7.39
C PHE A 103 21.81 19.58 6.04
N GLU A 104 22.70 20.47 5.66
CA GLU A 104 23.45 20.35 4.42
C GLU A 104 24.37 19.13 4.41
N ASN A 105 25.12 18.90 5.50
CA ASN A 105 25.90 17.68 5.67
C ASN A 105 25.01 16.43 5.72
N ARG A 106 23.80 16.53 6.28
CA ARG A 106 22.80 15.43 6.24
C ARG A 106 22.39 15.09 4.81
N VAL A 107 22.22 16.09 3.95
CA VAL A 107 21.92 15.93 2.52
C VAL A 107 23.10 15.29 1.77
N GLU A 108 24.32 15.77 1.99
CA GLU A 108 25.54 15.19 1.39
C GLU A 108 25.81 13.75 1.88
N GLY A 109 25.42 13.45 3.12
CA GLY A 109 25.50 12.12 3.71
C GLY A 109 24.62 11.09 2.99
N ILE A 110 23.64 11.51 2.19
CA ILE A 110 22.80 10.63 1.36
C ILE A 110 23.59 10.21 0.09
N LYS A 111 24.50 9.25 0.25
CA LYS A 111 25.41 8.76 -0.82
C LYS A 111 24.79 7.71 -1.77
N HIS A 112 23.48 7.48 -1.71
CA HIS A 112 22.85 6.43 -2.49
C HIS A 112 22.62 6.85 -3.95
N ARG A 113 23.02 6.00 -4.90
CA ARG A 113 23.03 6.28 -6.35
C ARG A 113 21.64 6.55 -6.96
N ALA A 114 20.58 6.15 -6.25
CA ALA A 114 19.18 6.36 -6.65
C ALA A 114 18.65 7.79 -6.35
N PHE A 115 19.31 8.56 -5.47
CA PHE A 115 18.89 9.93 -5.20
C PHE A 115 19.63 10.89 -6.14
N SER A 116 18.88 11.41 -7.10
CA SER A 116 19.25 12.61 -7.85
C SER A 116 19.48 13.80 -6.90
N ASP A 117 20.25 14.80 -7.33
CA ASP A 117 20.61 15.95 -6.49
C ASP A 117 19.39 16.67 -5.90
N HIS A 118 18.24 16.65 -6.59
CA HIS A 118 16.99 17.23 -6.12
C HIS A 118 16.21 16.39 -5.08
N LEU A 119 16.54 15.10 -4.91
CA LEU A 119 15.87 14.21 -3.95
C LEU A 119 16.61 14.01 -2.64
N ARG A 120 17.91 14.25 -2.61
CA ARG A 120 18.69 14.15 -1.36
C ARG A 120 18.14 15.05 -0.24
N PRO A 121 17.68 16.30 -0.52
CA PRO A 121 17.02 17.12 0.50
C PRO A 121 15.77 16.48 1.08
N ARG A 122 14.90 15.91 0.23
CA ARG A 122 13.67 15.25 0.70
C ARG A 122 13.96 14.01 1.52
N ALA A 123 14.92 13.20 1.10
CA ALA A 123 15.36 12.02 1.85
C ALA A 123 15.94 12.42 3.22
N ALA A 124 16.75 13.48 3.27
CA ALA A 124 17.30 14.02 4.51
C ALA A 124 16.20 14.56 5.45
N LEU A 125 15.20 15.28 4.92
CA LEU A 125 14.04 15.73 5.71
C LEU A 125 13.31 14.56 6.36
N LEU A 126 12.98 13.54 5.56
CA LEU A 126 12.24 12.37 6.06
C LEU A 126 13.04 11.60 7.11
N ARG A 127 14.34 11.40 6.86
CA ARG A 127 15.21 10.59 7.71
C ARG A 127 15.61 11.28 9.01
N TYR A 128 16.01 12.56 8.95
CA TYR A 128 16.66 13.23 10.07
C TYR A 128 15.76 14.24 10.80
N ILE A 129 14.59 14.58 10.23
CA ILE A 129 13.63 15.49 10.88
C ILE A 129 12.32 14.76 11.17
N VAL A 130 11.67 14.20 10.14
CA VAL A 130 10.34 13.59 10.31
C VAL A 130 10.43 12.31 11.16
N GLN A 131 11.36 11.40 10.85
CA GLN A 131 11.44 10.12 11.54
C GLN A 131 11.70 10.25 13.06
N PRO A 132 12.61 11.12 13.53
CA PRO A 132 12.77 11.36 14.98
C PRO A 132 11.52 11.95 15.63
N LEU A 133 10.80 12.86 14.98
CA LEU A 133 9.52 13.40 15.50
C LEU A 133 8.44 12.32 15.58
N VAL A 134 8.38 11.42 14.61
CA VAL A 134 7.49 10.25 14.65
C VAL A 134 7.87 9.33 15.83
N ASN A 135 9.16 9.09 16.05
CA ASN A 135 9.63 8.26 17.16
C ASN A 135 9.29 8.89 18.52
N ARG A 136 9.46 10.21 18.66
CA ARG A 136 9.01 10.98 19.81
C ARG A 136 7.52 10.79 20.09
N LEU A 137 6.70 10.95 19.06
CA LEU A 137 5.25 10.79 19.14
C LEU A 137 4.85 9.37 19.54
N ARG A 138 5.51 8.34 19.00
CA ARG A 138 5.31 6.94 19.41
C ARG A 138 5.70 6.70 20.87
N ALA A 139 6.80 7.29 21.33
CA ALA A 139 7.24 7.16 22.71
C ALA A 139 6.26 7.83 23.69
N ALA A 140 5.74 9.01 23.36
CA ALA A 140 4.78 9.74 24.17
C ALA A 140 3.37 9.13 24.14
N HIS A 141 2.98 8.53 23.00
CA HIS A 141 1.64 7.99 22.77
C HIS A 141 1.70 6.59 22.12
N PRO A 142 2.04 5.54 22.88
CA PRO A 142 2.14 4.18 22.38
C PRO A 142 0.84 3.64 21.76
N ASP A 143 -0.29 4.20 22.18
CA ASP A 143 -1.64 3.78 21.79
C ASP A 143 -2.16 4.45 20.50
N VAL A 144 -1.43 5.43 19.95
CA VAL A 144 -1.82 6.19 18.76
C VAL A 144 -1.17 5.62 17.50
N SER A 145 -1.97 5.36 16.46
CA SER A 145 -1.48 4.94 15.14
C SER A 145 -0.86 6.14 14.42
N PHE A 146 0.43 6.07 14.07
CA PHE A 146 1.14 7.14 13.35
C PHE A 146 1.50 6.70 11.93
N ASP A 147 0.59 6.98 11.00
CA ASP A 147 0.82 6.90 9.56
C ASP A 147 1.39 8.22 9.02
N LEU A 148 2.49 8.73 9.59
CA LEU A 148 3.03 10.04 9.21
C LEU A 148 3.81 10.06 7.88
N ILE A 149 4.14 8.90 7.33
CA ILE A 149 4.92 8.79 6.08
C ILE A 149 4.09 8.23 4.92
N ASN A 150 2.88 7.69 5.17
CA ASN A 150 1.99 7.15 4.12
C ASN A 150 0.48 7.27 4.44
N GLY A 151 0.07 8.11 5.41
CA GLY A 151 -1.33 8.30 5.81
C GLY A 151 -1.91 9.63 5.34
N PRO A 152 -3.25 9.74 5.22
CA PRO A 152 -3.90 10.98 4.83
C PRO A 152 -3.61 12.08 5.86
N GLN A 153 -3.29 13.29 5.40
CA GLN A 153 -3.29 14.49 6.24
C GLN A 153 -4.70 14.75 6.78
N GLN A 154 -5.06 14.11 7.89
CA GLN A 154 -6.21 14.52 8.69
C GLN A 154 -5.79 15.76 9.48
N SER A 155 -6.43 16.89 9.19
CA SER A 155 -6.42 18.00 10.14
C SER A 155 -7.02 17.50 11.45
N ILE A 156 -6.18 17.41 12.48
CA ILE A 156 -6.61 17.05 13.82
C ILE A 156 -7.47 18.20 14.35
N ARG A 157 -8.79 18.15 14.14
CA ARG A 157 -9.73 18.95 14.93
C ARG A 157 -9.95 18.24 16.26
N ALA A 158 -9.02 18.45 17.20
CA ALA A 158 -9.28 18.18 18.61
C ALA A 158 -10.31 19.20 19.10
N GLY A 159 -11.57 18.78 19.22
CA GLY A 159 -12.62 19.58 19.84
C GLY A 159 -12.36 19.69 21.34
N PHE A 160 -11.81 20.82 21.79
CA PHE A 160 -11.82 21.18 23.21
C PHE A 160 -13.16 21.87 23.54
N PRO A 161 -13.76 21.59 24.72
CA PRO A 161 -15.05 22.17 25.10
C PRO A 161 -14.91 23.68 25.37
N HIS A 162 -15.66 24.50 24.63
CA HIS A 162 -15.80 25.93 24.90
C HIS A 162 -16.61 26.16 26.19
N PRO A 163 -16.13 26.99 27.14
CA PRO A 163 -16.96 27.50 28.21
C PRO A 163 -17.89 28.59 27.68
N ALA A 164 -19.16 28.51 28.05
CA ALA A 164 -20.19 29.51 27.75
C ALA A 164 -19.86 30.85 28.45
N SER A 165 -19.82 31.95 27.69
CA SER A 165 -19.78 33.29 28.26
C SER A 165 -21.17 33.96 28.17
N ASN A 166 -21.78 34.12 29.34
CA ASN A 166 -22.76 35.17 29.61
C ASN A 166 -22.02 36.51 29.62
N HIS A 167 -22.48 37.51 28.85
CA HIS A 167 -22.97 38.80 29.36
C HIS A 167 -23.15 39.86 28.25
N THR A 168 -24.42 40.23 28.05
CA THR A 168 -24.98 41.60 27.94
C THR A 168 -24.35 42.66 27.01
N GLY A 169 -25.14 43.09 26.01
CA GLY A 169 -25.59 44.49 25.93
C GLY A 169 -25.25 45.34 24.68
N LEU A 170 -26.26 45.52 23.82
CA LEU A 170 -26.61 46.72 23.01
C LEU A 170 -25.63 47.14 21.89
N SER A 171 -26.02 47.26 20.61
CA SER A 171 -27.06 48.16 20.08
C SER A 171 -27.35 47.95 18.57
N ARG A 172 -28.66 48.05 18.23
CA ARG A 172 -29.33 48.48 16.97
C ARG A 172 -29.04 47.75 15.63
N ALA A 173 -29.98 46.92 15.14
CA ALA A 173 -31.17 47.25 14.31
C ALA A 173 -30.81 47.34 12.81
N LYS A 174 -31.52 46.80 11.80
CA LYS A 174 -32.96 46.46 11.56
C LYS A 174 -32.96 45.79 10.15
N VAL A 175 -33.64 44.70 9.80
CA VAL A 175 -35.03 44.56 9.26
C VAL A 175 -35.10 43.12 8.69
N GLN A 176 -35.89 42.17 9.23
CA GLN A 176 -37.25 41.75 8.80
C GLN A 176 -37.27 41.09 7.39
N HIS A 177 -37.70 39.83 7.15
CA HIS A 177 -38.89 39.07 7.60
C HIS A 177 -38.56 37.55 7.61
N ARG A 178 -38.79 36.76 8.69
CA ARG A 178 -40.02 35.99 9.08
C ARG A 178 -40.75 35.33 7.90
N THR A 179 -40.99 34.02 7.88
CA THR A 179 -41.76 33.17 8.82
C THR A 179 -41.33 31.68 8.70
N SER A 180 -40.91 30.95 9.74
CA SER A 180 -41.70 30.15 10.73
C SER A 180 -42.83 29.32 10.09
N THR A 181 -43.09 28.03 10.32
CA THR A 181 -42.93 27.07 11.44
C THR A 181 -43.47 25.72 10.87
N LEU A 182 -43.24 24.48 11.32
CA LEU A 182 -43.42 23.87 12.64
C LEU A 182 -43.03 22.37 12.54
N GLN A 183 -42.47 21.83 13.61
CA GLN A 183 -42.27 20.40 13.88
C GLN A 183 -43.61 19.66 14.08
N GLN A 184 -43.64 18.35 13.77
CA GLN A 184 -44.30 17.33 14.60
C GLN A 184 -43.87 15.89 14.19
N PHE A 185 -43.39 15.12 15.16
CA PHE A 185 -43.38 13.64 15.19
C PHE A 185 -44.76 13.14 15.71
N PRO A 186 -45.02 11.83 15.88
CA PRO A 186 -44.76 10.62 15.06
C PRO A 186 -46.07 9.80 14.85
N GLY A 187 -46.06 8.71 14.06
CA GLY A 187 -47.21 7.80 14.02
C GLY A 187 -47.07 6.57 13.13
N ASN A 188 -47.16 5.39 13.75
CA ASN A 188 -47.35 4.07 13.14
C ASN A 188 -48.54 4.03 12.15
N SER A 189 -48.44 3.21 11.10
CA SER A 189 -49.56 2.43 10.54
C SER A 189 -49.06 1.36 9.57
N ALA A 190 -49.65 0.17 9.71
CA ALA A 190 -49.37 -1.05 8.97
C ALA A 190 -50.19 -1.17 7.67
N SER A 191 -49.77 -2.13 6.85
CA SER A 191 -50.56 -2.93 5.89
C SER A 191 -50.91 -2.30 4.53
N LEU A 192 -50.46 -2.92 3.43
CA LEU A 192 -51.29 -3.89 2.67
C LEU A 192 -50.52 -4.50 1.49
N ARG A 193 -50.69 -5.82 1.35
CA ARG A 193 -50.34 -6.64 0.18
C ARG A 193 -51.14 -6.21 -1.04
N MET A 194 -50.54 -6.32 -2.24
CA MET A 194 -51.25 -6.84 -3.41
C MET A 194 -50.30 -7.64 -4.31
N SER A 195 -50.75 -8.85 -4.67
CA SER A 195 -50.16 -9.76 -5.62
C SER A 195 -50.78 -9.59 -7.01
N SER A 196 -49.99 -9.81 -8.05
CA SER A 196 -50.35 -10.43 -9.35
C SER A 196 -49.06 -10.41 -10.17
N ALA A 197 -48.51 -11.48 -10.74
CA ALA A 197 -49.01 -12.55 -11.59
C ALA A 197 -48.08 -12.53 -12.83
N GLN A 198 -47.59 -13.71 -13.22
CA GLN A 198 -46.79 -13.95 -14.43
C GLN A 198 -47.56 -13.56 -15.72
N PRO A 199 -46.87 -13.59 -16.87
CA PRO A 199 -47.14 -14.72 -17.76
C PRO A 199 -45.90 -15.33 -18.42
N HIS A 200 -45.95 -16.65 -18.60
CA HIS A 200 -45.22 -17.42 -19.60
C HIS A 200 -45.78 -17.14 -21.01
N PHE A 201 -44.98 -17.32 -22.08
CA PHE A 201 -45.27 -18.24 -23.20
C PHE A 201 -44.18 -18.27 -24.32
N ILE A 202 -43.78 -19.50 -24.66
CA ILE A 202 -43.48 -20.10 -25.99
C ILE A 202 -42.21 -19.74 -26.82
N ARG A 203 -41.27 -20.71 -26.77
CA ARG A 203 -40.62 -21.54 -27.83
C ARG A 203 -40.83 -21.21 -29.33
N SER A 204 -39.74 -21.17 -30.09
CA SER A 204 -39.68 -21.75 -31.45
C SER A 204 -38.26 -22.22 -31.81
N GLN A 205 -38.18 -23.40 -32.44
CA GLN A 205 -37.02 -23.95 -33.11
C GLN A 205 -37.03 -23.55 -34.58
N SER A 206 -35.85 -23.44 -35.22
CA SER A 206 -35.68 -23.88 -36.61
C SER A 206 -34.20 -24.13 -36.93
N GLU A 207 -33.95 -25.22 -37.67
CA GLU A 207 -32.67 -25.70 -38.19
C GLU A 207 -32.33 -25.11 -39.58
N SER A 208 -31.13 -25.48 -40.05
CA SER A 208 -30.58 -25.46 -41.43
C SER A 208 -29.86 -24.15 -41.84
N GLY A 209 -28.72 -24.14 -42.54
CA GLY A 209 -27.84 -25.18 -43.07
C GLY A 209 -26.79 -24.55 -44.02
N ARG A 210 -25.69 -25.29 -44.29
CA ARG A 210 -24.77 -25.24 -45.46
C ARG A 210 -23.99 -23.93 -45.76
N GLN A 211 -22.66 -23.92 -45.68
CA GLN A 211 -21.62 -24.42 -46.63
C GLN A 211 -21.15 -23.41 -47.70
N ASN A 212 -19.81 -23.34 -47.84
CA ASN A 212 -19.00 -22.89 -48.99
C ASN A 212 -18.88 -21.37 -49.24
N ALA A 213 -17.80 -20.79 -49.76
CA ALA A 213 -16.42 -21.20 -50.02
C ALA A 213 -15.64 -19.95 -50.55
N LEU A 214 -14.32 -19.95 -50.36
CA LEU A 214 -13.25 -19.52 -51.29
C LEU A 214 -13.30 -18.16 -52.02
N ASN A 215 -12.26 -17.34 -51.77
CA ASN A 215 -11.33 -16.72 -52.74
C ASN A 215 -10.24 -15.97 -51.93
N LYS A 216 -8.95 -16.33 -51.86
CA LYS A 216 -7.84 -16.47 -52.83
C LYS A 216 -7.40 -15.20 -53.57
N HIS A 217 -6.07 -15.01 -53.55
CA HIS A 217 -5.14 -14.17 -54.34
C HIS A 217 -4.82 -12.76 -53.78
N ALA A 218 -3.58 -12.50 -53.30
CA ALA A 218 -2.29 -12.28 -54.03
C ALA A 218 -2.15 -10.79 -54.45
N THR A 219 -1.03 -10.05 -54.42
CA THR A 219 0.42 -10.31 -54.28
C THR A 219 1.18 -8.95 -54.41
N LEU A 220 2.33 -8.82 -53.72
CA LEU A 220 3.57 -8.01 -53.94
C LEU A 220 3.53 -6.48 -54.30
N VAL A 221 4.18 -5.60 -53.51
CA VAL A 221 5.59 -5.04 -53.60
C VAL A 221 5.77 -3.83 -54.52
N SER A 222 6.19 -2.66 -53.97
CA SER A 222 7.53 -2.05 -54.18
C SER A 222 7.61 -0.57 -53.76
N ASN A 223 8.83 -0.17 -53.40
CA ASN A 223 9.34 1.11 -52.92
C ASN A 223 9.25 2.28 -53.91
N THR A 224 9.23 3.52 -53.40
CA THR A 224 10.11 4.62 -53.86
C THR A 224 10.24 5.74 -52.82
N VAL A 225 11.47 6.24 -52.66
CA VAL A 225 11.90 7.39 -51.86
C VAL A 225 11.78 8.68 -52.69
N SER A 226 11.39 9.80 -52.08
CA SER A 226 11.74 11.15 -52.54
C SER A 226 11.77 12.13 -51.36
N VAL A 227 12.78 13.00 -51.35
CA VAL A 227 13.09 14.04 -50.37
C VAL A 227 12.80 15.41 -50.99
N ALA A 228 12.11 16.30 -50.26
CA ALA A 228 12.44 17.73 -50.05
C ALA A 228 11.20 18.58 -49.69
N GLY A 229 11.38 19.53 -48.76
CA GLY A 229 10.58 20.77 -48.71
C GLY A 229 9.94 21.09 -47.36
N HIS A 230 10.54 22.03 -46.62
CA HIS A 230 10.01 22.66 -45.40
C HIS A 230 8.67 23.39 -45.65
N ALA A 231 7.71 23.22 -44.72
CA ALA A 231 6.78 24.28 -44.31
C ALA A 231 6.09 23.92 -42.97
N LEU A 232 6.20 24.82 -42.00
CA LEU A 232 5.51 24.80 -40.70
C LEU A 232 3.99 24.85 -40.90
N SER A 233 3.26 23.89 -40.32
CA SER A 233 1.81 23.94 -40.17
C SER A 233 1.35 22.98 -39.08
N ALA A 234 0.54 23.50 -38.15
CA ALA A 234 0.04 22.84 -36.95
C ALA A 234 -0.66 21.50 -37.25
N SER A 235 -0.22 20.41 -36.62
CA SER A 235 -0.88 19.10 -36.74
C SER A 235 -1.60 18.69 -35.45
N LYS A 236 -2.84 18.28 -35.66
CA LYS A 236 -3.84 17.81 -34.70
C LYS A 236 -3.32 16.62 -33.88
N LYS A 237 -3.76 16.55 -32.62
CA LYS A 237 -3.67 15.35 -31.75
C LYS A 237 -4.05 14.08 -32.54
N PRO A 238 -3.28 12.98 -32.45
CA PRO A 238 -3.71 11.72 -33.04
C PRO A 238 -4.93 11.23 -32.27
N LYS A 239 -5.97 10.81 -33.02
CA LYS A 239 -7.06 10.01 -32.47
C LYS A 239 -6.47 8.69 -32.00
N ASN A 240 -6.61 8.39 -30.71
CA ASN A 240 -6.44 7.04 -30.19
C ASN A 240 -7.59 6.18 -30.74
N ASP A 241 -7.41 5.62 -31.93
CA ASP A 241 -8.14 4.43 -32.31
C ASP A 241 -7.48 3.26 -31.58
N HIS A 242 -7.99 2.94 -30.39
CA HIS A 242 -7.68 1.67 -29.74
C HIS A 242 -8.17 0.53 -30.66
N PRO A 243 -7.30 -0.41 -31.09
CA PRO A 243 -7.79 -1.61 -31.73
C PRO A 243 -8.68 -2.38 -30.74
N ARG A 244 -9.83 -2.86 -31.23
CA ARG A 244 -10.72 -3.77 -30.51
C ARG A 244 -9.91 -4.88 -29.84
N SER A 245 -10.19 -5.10 -28.55
CA SER A 245 -9.62 -6.12 -27.66
C SER A 245 -9.37 -7.46 -28.35
N THR A 246 -8.11 -7.74 -28.68
CA THR A 246 -7.63 -9.12 -28.85
C THR A 246 -7.69 -9.78 -27.48
N GLU A 247 -8.45 -10.86 -27.34
CA GLU A 247 -8.55 -11.62 -26.08
C GLU A 247 -7.16 -12.23 -25.79
N MET A 248 -6.46 -11.72 -24.77
CA MET A 248 -5.09 -12.13 -24.45
C MET A 248 -5.08 -13.37 -23.55
N ALA A 249 -4.11 -14.26 -23.75
CA ALA A 249 -4.07 -15.55 -23.05
C ALA A 249 -3.77 -15.43 -21.54
N ILE A 250 -3.00 -14.43 -21.12
CA ILE A 250 -2.62 -14.17 -19.72
C ILE A 250 -2.72 -12.67 -19.42
N SER A 251 -3.26 -12.33 -18.24
CA SER A 251 -3.40 -10.96 -17.75
C SER A 251 -2.93 -10.84 -16.30
N LEU A 252 -2.08 -9.83 -16.06
CA LEU A 252 -1.82 -9.28 -14.73
C LEU A 252 -2.93 -8.25 -14.47
N PHE A 253 -3.87 -8.62 -13.60
CA PHE A 253 -5.17 -7.95 -13.46
C PHE A 253 -5.07 -6.61 -12.70
N ASP A 254 -4.44 -5.61 -13.32
CA ASP A 254 -4.45 -4.20 -12.89
C ASP A 254 -5.41 -3.43 -13.80
N GLU A 255 -6.59 -3.06 -13.29
CA GLU A 255 -7.59 -2.45 -14.16
C GLU A 255 -7.45 -0.94 -14.29
N ARG A 256 -6.83 -0.22 -13.33
CA ARG A 256 -6.80 1.25 -13.38
C ARG A 256 -5.69 1.85 -12.51
N THR A 257 -4.78 2.61 -13.13
CA THR A 257 -4.17 3.76 -12.45
C THR A 257 -5.25 4.83 -12.31
N GLU A 258 -5.97 4.82 -11.20
CA GLU A 258 -6.94 5.86 -10.96
C GLU A 258 -6.20 7.09 -10.39
N LEU A 259 -6.31 8.23 -11.08
CA LEU A 259 -5.95 9.55 -10.52
C LEU A 259 -7.01 9.93 -9.46
N ILE A 260 -7.09 9.13 -8.41
CA ILE A 260 -8.00 9.37 -7.30
C ILE A 260 -7.34 10.37 -6.35
N SER A 261 -8.10 11.38 -5.92
CA SER A 261 -7.66 12.25 -4.83
C SER A 261 -7.42 11.44 -3.56
N GLU A 262 -6.42 11.81 -2.76
CA GLU A 262 -6.18 11.25 -1.42
C GLU A 262 -7.42 11.39 -0.50
N THR A 263 -8.31 12.33 -0.81
CA THR A 263 -9.56 12.57 -0.10
C THR A 263 -10.73 11.69 -0.58
N ASP A 264 -10.49 10.74 -1.47
CA ASP A 264 -11.54 9.83 -1.91
C ASP A 264 -11.90 8.80 -0.84
N LYS A 265 -13.15 8.37 -0.87
CA LYS A 265 -13.67 7.39 0.08
C LYS A 265 -12.92 6.07 -0.01
N SER A 266 -12.64 5.57 -1.21
CA SER A 266 -11.95 4.30 -1.45
C SER A 266 -10.55 4.29 -0.83
N VAL A 267 -9.80 5.39 -0.97
CA VAL A 267 -8.48 5.58 -0.34
C VAL A 267 -8.59 5.54 1.18
N ARG A 268 -9.55 6.26 1.79
CA ARG A 268 -9.77 6.19 3.25
C ARG A 268 -10.13 4.80 3.74
N LEU A 269 -10.89 4.04 2.95
CA LEU A 269 -11.22 2.65 3.29
C LEU A 269 -9.95 1.79 3.26
N ALA A 270 -9.12 1.91 2.23
CA ALA A 270 -7.84 1.22 2.16
C ALA A 270 -6.92 1.57 3.35
N SER A 271 -6.83 2.86 3.73
CA SER A 271 -6.10 3.27 4.94
C SER A 271 -6.66 2.59 6.20
N THR A 272 -7.99 2.55 6.35
CA THR A 272 -8.65 1.88 7.49
C THR A 272 -8.28 0.39 7.56
N PHE A 273 -8.19 -0.29 6.41
CA PHE A 273 -7.71 -1.67 6.36
C PHE A 273 -6.28 -1.80 6.89
N PHE A 274 -5.36 -0.94 6.45
CA PHE A 274 -3.98 -0.96 6.90
C PHE A 274 -3.86 -0.69 8.41
N ASP A 275 -4.62 0.26 8.95
CA ASP A 275 -4.71 0.52 10.40
C ASP A 275 -5.16 -0.72 11.19
N LEU A 276 -6.16 -1.43 10.69
CA LEU A 276 -6.66 -2.66 11.30
C LEU A 276 -5.65 -3.81 11.14
N PHE A 277 -4.93 -3.85 10.03
CA PHE A 277 -3.87 -4.81 9.79
C PHE A 277 -2.71 -4.62 10.78
N GLU A 278 -2.30 -3.37 11.05
CA GLU A 278 -1.28 -3.08 12.04
C GLU A 278 -1.69 -3.51 13.45
N LYS A 279 -2.98 -3.36 13.82
CA LYS A 279 -3.51 -3.92 15.08
C LYS A 279 -3.33 -5.44 15.15
N PHE A 280 -3.61 -6.15 14.07
CA PHE A 280 -3.33 -7.58 13.97
C PHE A 280 -1.83 -7.87 14.11
N ARG A 281 -0.98 -7.09 13.43
CA ARG A 281 0.46 -7.30 13.41
C ARG A 281 1.16 -7.03 14.73
N ARG A 282 0.60 -6.22 15.63
CA ARG A 282 1.12 -6.05 17.01
C ARG A 282 1.19 -7.36 17.80
N HIS A 283 0.44 -8.40 17.40
CA HIS A 283 0.55 -9.73 17.99
C HIS A 283 1.71 -10.58 17.43
N MET A 284 2.37 -10.11 16.37
CA MET A 284 3.50 -10.81 15.76
C MET A 284 4.79 -10.44 16.46
N GLN A 285 5.58 -11.44 16.82
CA GLN A 285 6.92 -11.24 17.35
C GLN A 285 7.90 -11.12 16.19
N PRO A 286 8.94 -10.27 16.28
CA PRO A 286 9.96 -10.25 15.25
C PRO A 286 10.66 -11.62 15.19
N ALA A 287 11.09 -12.05 14.00
CA ALA A 287 11.56 -13.41 13.75
C ALA A 287 13.01 -13.67 14.20
N HIS A 288 13.35 -13.26 15.43
CA HIS A 288 14.70 -13.38 15.97
C HIS A 288 15.13 -14.86 16.08
N GLY A 289 16.15 -15.27 15.32
CA GLY A 289 16.69 -16.63 15.32
C GLY A 289 15.70 -17.71 14.84
N ARG A 290 14.56 -17.34 14.24
CA ARG A 290 13.56 -18.26 13.68
C ARG A 290 13.68 -18.30 12.16
N CYS A 291 13.37 -19.44 11.55
CA CYS A 291 13.31 -19.55 10.10
C CYS A 291 12.16 -18.68 9.57
N ARG A 292 12.50 -17.64 8.79
CA ARG A 292 11.55 -16.72 8.18
C ARG A 292 10.70 -17.41 7.13
N VAL A 293 9.42 -17.00 7.04
CA VAL A 293 8.52 -17.51 6.00
C VAL A 293 9.02 -17.04 4.64
N LYS A 294 9.18 -17.97 3.71
CA LYS A 294 9.66 -17.69 2.35
C LYS A 294 8.49 -17.54 1.37
N ILE A 295 8.45 -16.44 0.63
CA ILE A 295 7.39 -16.12 -0.33
C ILE A 295 8.00 -15.97 -1.72
N ALA A 296 7.60 -16.80 -2.67
CA ALA A 296 7.90 -16.61 -4.07
C ALA A 296 6.87 -15.67 -4.71
N VAL A 297 7.33 -14.68 -5.47
CA VAL A 297 6.50 -13.74 -6.24
C VAL A 297 6.76 -13.99 -7.71
N LEU A 298 5.74 -14.46 -8.44
CA LEU A 298 5.83 -14.66 -9.90
C LEU A 298 5.12 -13.50 -10.58
N ASP A 299 5.89 -12.54 -11.10
CA ASP A 299 5.35 -11.28 -11.63
C ASP A 299 6.28 -10.62 -12.68
N THR A 300 6.20 -9.31 -12.91
CA THR A 300 6.96 -8.56 -13.94
C THR A 300 8.42 -8.26 -13.57
N GLY A 301 8.87 -8.72 -12.40
CA GLY A 301 10.21 -8.46 -11.87
C GLY A 301 10.17 -7.59 -10.62
N ILE A 302 11.30 -6.95 -10.31
CA ILE A 302 11.43 -6.02 -9.19
C ILE A 302 12.41 -4.90 -9.55
N ASP A 303 12.03 -3.66 -9.26
CA ASP A 303 12.96 -2.53 -9.21
C ASP A 303 13.17 -2.11 -7.75
N THR A 304 14.28 -2.56 -7.15
CA THR A 304 14.63 -2.24 -5.76
C THR A 304 15.04 -0.78 -5.56
N ALA A 305 15.26 -0.01 -6.63
CA ALA A 305 15.59 1.41 -6.56
C ALA A 305 14.34 2.31 -6.64
N GLN A 306 13.16 1.74 -6.90
CA GLN A 306 11.89 2.47 -6.85
C GLN A 306 11.63 2.98 -5.43
N CYS A 307 11.30 4.28 -5.30
CA CYS A 307 11.31 5.01 -4.03
C CYS A 307 10.48 4.34 -2.92
N GLY A 308 9.26 3.89 -3.21
CA GLY A 308 8.38 3.27 -2.22
C GLY A 308 8.92 1.94 -1.67
N LEU A 309 9.37 1.07 -2.56
CA LEU A 309 9.97 -0.22 -2.20
C LEU A 309 11.32 -0.04 -1.52
N GLN A 310 12.16 0.87 -2.01
CA GLN A 310 13.50 1.13 -1.48
C GLN A 310 13.43 1.54 -0.01
N LEU A 311 12.65 2.58 0.31
CA LEU A 311 12.52 3.09 1.68
C LEU A 311 12.05 1.99 2.64
N ARG A 312 11.08 1.19 2.20
CA ARG A 312 10.56 0.08 3.00
C ARG A 312 11.58 -1.03 3.22
N ARG A 313 12.31 -1.40 2.16
CA ARG A 313 13.37 -2.40 2.22
C ARG A 313 14.51 -1.96 3.14
N GLU A 314 14.93 -0.71 3.05
CA GLU A 314 15.98 -0.14 3.92
C GLU A 314 15.58 -0.12 5.39
N ALA A 315 14.33 0.23 5.70
CA ALA A 315 13.81 0.15 7.07
C ALA A 315 13.85 -1.30 7.61
N ILE A 316 13.41 -2.27 6.81
CA ILE A 316 13.43 -3.70 7.19
C ILE A 316 14.87 -4.20 7.40
N ILE A 317 15.81 -3.82 6.52
CA ILE A 317 17.23 -4.16 6.66
C ILE A 317 17.76 -3.62 7.99
N THR A 318 17.52 -2.34 8.25
CA THR A 318 17.99 -1.67 9.47
C THR A 318 17.44 -2.36 10.73
N ASP A 319 16.15 -2.66 10.76
CA ASP A 319 15.50 -3.33 11.89
C ASP A 319 16.09 -4.74 12.10
N ARG A 320 16.26 -5.51 11.02
CA ARG A 320 16.78 -6.89 11.08
C ARG A 320 18.26 -6.94 11.44
N GLU A 321 19.08 -6.04 10.93
CA GLU A 321 20.52 -5.98 11.25
C GLU A 321 20.77 -5.45 12.66
N THR A 322 19.92 -4.54 13.15
CA THR A 322 19.98 -4.09 14.55
C THR A 322 19.62 -5.23 15.50
N ALA A 323 18.62 -6.02 15.14
CA ALA A 323 18.19 -7.22 15.85
C ALA A 323 19.24 -8.36 15.81
N GLU A 324 19.81 -8.63 14.64
CA GLU A 324 20.73 -9.73 14.37
C GLU A 324 21.89 -9.30 13.45
N PRO A 325 22.95 -8.65 13.99
CA PRO A 325 24.02 -8.05 13.17
C PRO A 325 24.80 -9.02 12.27
N SER A 326 24.73 -10.32 12.54
CA SER A 326 25.42 -11.37 11.78
C SER A 326 24.65 -11.89 10.57
N VAL A 327 23.38 -11.48 10.38
CA VAL A 327 22.51 -11.98 9.31
C VAL A 327 22.35 -10.90 8.24
N ASN A 328 22.36 -11.29 6.97
CA ASN A 328 21.94 -10.39 5.89
C ASN A 328 20.46 -10.00 6.09
N GLY A 329 20.21 -8.76 6.48
CA GLY A 329 18.88 -8.23 6.78
C GLY A 329 17.97 -8.10 5.56
N ASP A 330 18.52 -8.13 4.34
CA ASP A 330 17.75 -7.90 3.12
C ASP A 330 16.57 -8.88 2.98
N PRO A 331 15.30 -8.41 2.94
CA PRO A 331 14.18 -9.30 2.75
C PRO A 331 14.11 -9.89 1.33
N VAL A 332 14.78 -9.32 0.33
CA VAL A 332 14.84 -9.89 -1.02
C VAL A 332 16.03 -10.87 -1.10
N LYS A 333 15.76 -12.17 -1.08
CA LYS A 333 16.82 -13.20 -0.96
C LYS A 333 17.36 -13.71 -2.28
N ALA A 334 16.51 -13.75 -3.31
CA ALA A 334 16.93 -14.11 -4.66
C ALA A 334 15.97 -13.49 -5.69
N THR A 335 16.52 -13.15 -6.84
CA THR A 335 15.75 -12.74 -8.01
C THR A 335 16.20 -13.58 -9.20
N ARG A 336 15.28 -13.92 -10.10
CA ARG A 336 15.59 -14.60 -11.36
C ARG A 336 14.59 -14.25 -12.44
N SER A 337 15.08 -14.03 -13.65
CA SER A 337 14.25 -13.92 -14.84
C SER A 337 14.09 -15.26 -15.53
N PHE A 338 12.86 -15.53 -15.93
CA PHE A 338 12.47 -16.62 -16.81
C PHE A 338 12.10 -16.11 -18.21
N ILE A 339 12.29 -14.79 -18.43
CA ILE A 339 12.16 -14.15 -19.73
C ILE A 339 13.48 -13.46 -20.10
N GLY A 340 14.21 -14.03 -21.04
CA GLY A 340 15.52 -13.51 -21.43
C GLY A 340 16.64 -13.89 -20.44
N PRO A 341 17.66 -13.02 -20.26
CA PRO A 341 18.80 -13.32 -19.39
C PRO A 341 18.38 -13.53 -17.91
N PRO A 342 18.88 -14.56 -17.20
CA PRO A 342 18.47 -14.87 -15.84
C PRO A 342 18.63 -13.73 -14.82
N ASP A 343 19.61 -12.85 -15.02
CA ASP A 343 19.91 -11.74 -14.12
C ASP A 343 19.13 -10.44 -14.47
N ASP A 344 18.42 -10.41 -15.59
CA ASP A 344 17.58 -9.27 -15.99
C ASP A 344 16.23 -9.30 -15.26
N THR A 345 16.24 -8.96 -13.98
CA THR A 345 15.05 -8.99 -13.13
C THR A 345 14.35 -7.66 -12.99
N ASN A 346 14.78 -6.65 -13.75
CA ASN A 346 14.28 -5.29 -13.65
C ASN A 346 12.79 -5.21 -14.01
N ASP A 347 12.01 -4.48 -13.22
CA ASP A 347 10.58 -4.31 -13.47
C ASP A 347 10.28 -3.07 -14.29
N VAL A 348 10.09 -3.25 -15.59
CA VAL A 348 9.71 -2.15 -16.49
C VAL A 348 8.23 -1.77 -16.39
N CYS A 349 7.41 -2.58 -15.73
CA CYS A 349 5.95 -2.45 -15.72
C CYS A 349 5.41 -1.92 -14.38
N SER A 350 6.24 -1.74 -13.34
CA SER A 350 5.89 -1.40 -11.95
C SER A 350 5.10 -2.44 -11.16
N HIS A 351 4.43 -3.38 -11.84
CA HIS A 351 3.45 -4.25 -11.20
C HIS A 351 4.11 -5.15 -10.15
N GLY A 352 5.13 -5.92 -10.52
CA GLY A 352 5.87 -6.78 -9.60
C GLY A 352 6.52 -6.02 -8.45
N THR A 353 7.01 -4.80 -8.71
CA THR A 353 7.55 -3.89 -7.70
C THR A 353 6.49 -3.50 -6.66
N HIS A 354 5.27 -3.14 -7.10
CA HIS A 354 4.16 -2.84 -6.20
C HIS A 354 3.69 -4.07 -5.41
N ILE A 355 3.64 -5.25 -6.05
CA ILE A 355 3.31 -6.50 -5.37
C ILE A 355 4.33 -6.82 -4.26
N ALA A 356 5.62 -6.64 -4.54
CA ALA A 356 6.68 -6.79 -3.55
C ALA A 356 6.56 -5.75 -2.42
N GLU A 357 6.26 -4.50 -2.74
CA GLU A 357 6.05 -3.44 -1.74
C GLU A 357 4.90 -3.78 -0.78
N ILE A 358 3.77 -4.27 -1.29
CA ILE A 358 2.63 -4.70 -0.47
C ILE A 358 3.04 -5.84 0.47
N LEU A 359 3.77 -6.84 -0.02
CA LEU A 359 4.25 -7.95 0.79
C LEU A 359 5.19 -7.48 1.90
N LEU A 360 6.15 -6.61 1.58
CA LEU A 360 7.07 -6.06 2.59
C LEU A 360 6.35 -5.12 3.57
N ARG A 361 5.25 -4.47 3.17
CA ARG A 361 4.44 -3.64 4.07
C ARG A 361 3.73 -4.48 5.10
N LEU A 362 3.14 -5.58 4.66
CA LEU A 362 2.23 -6.39 5.47
C LEU A 362 2.92 -7.57 6.16
N ALA A 363 4.05 -8.05 5.65
CA ALA A 363 4.82 -9.16 6.19
C ALA A 363 6.33 -8.84 6.18
N PRO A 364 6.79 -7.81 6.92
CA PRO A 364 8.20 -7.40 6.95
C PRO A 364 9.15 -8.49 7.50
N GLU A 365 8.64 -9.53 8.16
CA GLU A 365 9.43 -10.67 8.65
C GLU A 365 9.67 -11.74 7.58
N ALA A 366 8.97 -11.69 6.44
CA ALA A 366 9.09 -12.68 5.37
C ALA A 366 10.29 -12.42 4.46
N ASP A 367 10.77 -13.48 3.81
CA ASP A 367 11.82 -13.43 2.80
C ASP A 367 11.21 -13.63 1.41
N LEU A 368 11.48 -12.71 0.49
CA LEU A 368 10.95 -12.70 -0.86
C LEU A 368 11.93 -13.33 -1.87
N TYR A 369 11.37 -14.12 -2.78
CA TYR A 369 12.05 -14.74 -3.92
C TYR A 369 11.33 -14.30 -5.19
N ILE A 370 11.94 -13.43 -5.99
CA ILE A 370 11.28 -12.78 -7.12
C ILE A 370 11.57 -13.54 -8.42
N ALA A 371 10.53 -14.08 -9.03
CA ALA A 371 10.58 -14.70 -10.34
C ALA A 371 9.93 -13.78 -11.38
N LYS A 372 10.74 -13.20 -12.26
CA LYS A 372 10.24 -12.40 -13.38
C LYS A 372 9.76 -13.33 -14.49
N ILE A 373 8.46 -13.31 -14.73
CA ILE A 373 7.77 -14.10 -15.76
C ILE A 373 7.18 -13.22 -16.86
N SER A 374 7.35 -11.89 -16.81
CA SER A 374 6.86 -10.99 -17.85
C SER A 374 7.56 -9.64 -17.86
N ASN A 375 7.58 -8.98 -19.02
CA ASN A 375 7.93 -7.57 -19.16
C ASN A 375 6.70 -6.67 -19.20
N TYR A 376 5.52 -7.24 -19.38
CA TYR A 376 4.29 -6.50 -19.62
C TYR A 376 3.15 -7.08 -18.77
N LEU A 377 2.03 -6.37 -18.72
CA LEU A 377 0.79 -6.87 -18.09
C LEU A 377 0.16 -8.10 -18.77
N HIS A 378 0.79 -8.60 -19.84
CA HIS A 378 0.47 -9.84 -20.51
C HIS A 378 1.72 -10.72 -20.61
N VAL A 379 1.54 -12.03 -20.61
CA VAL A 379 2.61 -13.01 -20.71
C VAL A 379 2.58 -13.65 -22.09
N ASP A 380 3.70 -13.59 -22.81
CA ASP A 380 3.81 -14.11 -24.19
C ASP A 380 4.01 -15.64 -24.26
N LYS A 381 4.65 -16.23 -23.25
CA LYS A 381 4.94 -17.67 -23.18
C LYS A 381 4.57 -18.22 -21.81
N VAL A 382 3.85 -19.34 -21.80
CA VAL A 382 3.25 -19.86 -20.56
C VAL A 382 4.20 -20.80 -19.81
N ASP A 383 5.13 -21.48 -20.52
CA ASP A 383 6.03 -22.47 -19.92
C ASP A 383 6.95 -21.90 -18.84
N GLN A 384 7.34 -20.62 -18.95
CA GLN A 384 8.14 -19.92 -17.93
C GLN A 384 7.46 -19.84 -16.56
N ILE A 385 6.13 -19.91 -16.51
CA ILE A 385 5.38 -19.98 -15.24
C ILE A 385 5.66 -21.32 -14.55
N ALA A 386 5.66 -22.42 -15.31
CA ALA A 386 5.96 -23.74 -14.77
C ALA A 386 7.41 -23.81 -14.25
N GLU A 387 8.36 -23.22 -14.96
CA GLU A 387 9.76 -23.11 -14.53
C GLU A 387 9.91 -22.28 -13.25
N ALA A 388 9.25 -21.12 -13.19
CA ALA A 388 9.28 -20.25 -12.03
C ALA A 388 8.67 -20.91 -10.77
N VAL A 389 7.59 -21.68 -10.93
CA VAL A 389 7.02 -22.48 -9.83
C VAL A 389 8.04 -23.52 -9.34
N ASN A 390 8.75 -24.21 -10.23
CA ASN A 390 9.77 -25.19 -9.81
C ASN A 390 10.94 -24.51 -9.10
N TRP A 391 11.38 -23.36 -9.59
CA TRP A 391 12.42 -22.56 -8.93
C TRP A 391 12.02 -22.12 -7.52
N ALA A 392 10.75 -21.75 -7.32
CA ALA A 392 10.23 -21.45 -5.99
C ALA A 392 10.31 -22.69 -5.06
N LEU A 393 10.05 -23.89 -5.59
CA LEU A 393 10.18 -25.15 -4.84
C LEU A 393 11.64 -25.46 -4.51
N GLU A 394 12.56 -25.24 -5.43
CA GLU A 394 14.02 -25.41 -5.23
C GLU A 394 14.54 -24.52 -4.10
N HIS A 395 14.05 -23.29 -3.99
CA HIS A 395 14.39 -22.36 -2.90
C HIS A 395 13.66 -22.66 -1.59
N GLY A 396 12.78 -23.67 -1.60
CA GLY A 396 12.01 -24.09 -0.44
C GLY A 396 10.95 -23.09 -0.03
N CYS A 397 10.45 -22.25 -0.94
CA CYS A 397 9.42 -21.25 -0.64
C CYS A 397 8.19 -21.89 0.01
N ASP A 398 7.61 -21.23 1.01
CA ASP A 398 6.44 -21.71 1.75
C ASP A 398 5.15 -21.30 1.05
N ILE A 399 5.16 -20.10 0.49
CA ILE A 399 4.06 -19.46 -0.20
C ILE A 399 4.49 -19.11 -1.63
N ILE A 400 3.62 -19.32 -2.60
CA ILE A 400 3.78 -18.86 -3.99
C ILE A 400 2.63 -17.90 -4.29
N SER A 401 2.94 -16.64 -4.58
CA SER A 401 1.99 -15.59 -4.93
C SER A 401 2.00 -15.37 -6.44
N MET A 402 0.82 -15.54 -7.07
CA MET A 402 0.63 -15.41 -8.51
C MET A 402 -0.42 -14.34 -8.80
N SER A 403 0.01 -13.09 -8.95
CA SER A 403 -0.89 -11.93 -9.13
C SER A 403 -1.38 -11.77 -10.58
N PHE A 404 -1.58 -12.88 -11.29
CA PHE A 404 -2.00 -12.96 -12.68
C PHE A 404 -2.99 -14.10 -12.87
N GLY A 405 -3.62 -14.16 -14.04
CA GLY A 405 -4.36 -15.33 -14.47
C GLY A 405 -4.36 -15.51 -15.98
N MET A 406 -4.64 -16.73 -16.40
CA MET A 406 -4.69 -17.16 -17.79
C MET A 406 -6.06 -17.75 -18.13
N ASN A 407 -6.47 -17.56 -19.39
CA ASN A 407 -7.62 -18.27 -19.95
C ASN A 407 -7.12 -19.58 -20.57
N PRO A 408 -7.44 -20.76 -19.99
CA PRO A 408 -6.97 -22.05 -20.49
C PRO A 408 -7.30 -22.29 -21.96
N SER A 409 -8.38 -21.69 -22.47
CA SER A 409 -8.84 -21.85 -23.87
C SER A 409 -7.92 -21.14 -24.87
N LEU A 410 -7.09 -20.21 -24.40
CA LEU A 410 -6.18 -19.39 -25.22
C LEU A 410 -4.71 -19.84 -25.11
N VAL A 411 -4.44 -20.90 -24.34
CA VAL A 411 -3.09 -21.42 -24.07
C VAL A 411 -2.89 -22.75 -24.80
N PRO A 412 -1.73 -22.99 -25.46
CA PRO A 412 -1.42 -24.30 -26.02
C PRO A 412 -1.52 -25.41 -24.97
N GLU A 413 -2.17 -26.52 -25.30
CA GLU A 413 -2.46 -27.62 -24.38
C GLU A 413 -1.19 -28.14 -23.66
N ALA A 414 -0.09 -28.30 -24.39
CA ALA A 414 1.18 -28.74 -23.82
C ALA A 414 1.73 -27.77 -22.76
N SER A 415 1.66 -26.45 -23.00
CA SER A 415 2.11 -25.45 -22.04
C SER A 415 1.18 -25.34 -20.84
N LEU A 416 -0.14 -25.47 -21.05
CA LEU A 416 -1.12 -25.53 -19.96
C LEU A 416 -0.85 -26.75 -19.06
N PHE A 417 -0.59 -27.92 -19.67
CA PHE A 417 -0.23 -29.13 -18.96
C PHE A 417 1.03 -28.96 -18.11
N ASN A 418 2.05 -28.27 -18.62
CA ASN A 418 3.27 -27.98 -17.86
C ASN A 418 3.00 -27.14 -16.61
N VAL A 419 2.15 -26.11 -16.72
CA VAL A 419 1.76 -25.29 -15.56
C VAL A 419 0.94 -26.12 -14.57
N GLN A 420 -0.04 -26.88 -15.05
CA GLN A 420 -0.84 -27.78 -14.20
C GLN A 420 0.02 -28.77 -13.43
N ASN A 421 1.00 -29.37 -14.09
CA ASN A 421 1.94 -30.28 -13.43
C ASN A 421 2.80 -29.56 -12.39
N ALA A 422 3.26 -28.34 -12.67
CA ALA A 422 4.02 -27.54 -11.70
C ALA A 422 3.18 -27.17 -10.46
N ILE A 423 1.92 -26.74 -10.65
CA ILE A 423 0.97 -26.48 -9.56
C ILE A 423 0.70 -27.75 -8.74
N HIS A 424 0.50 -28.90 -9.39
CA HIS A 424 0.33 -30.18 -8.72
C HIS A 424 1.56 -30.59 -7.90
N ARG A 425 2.78 -30.37 -8.43
CA ARG A 425 4.02 -30.60 -7.68
C ARG A 425 4.12 -29.69 -6.46
N ALA A 426 3.79 -28.41 -6.60
CA ALA A 426 3.80 -27.47 -5.47
C ALA A 426 2.77 -27.85 -4.39
N ALA A 427 1.57 -28.28 -4.79
CA ALA A 427 0.55 -28.80 -3.87
C ALA A 427 1.05 -30.06 -3.13
N THR A 428 1.66 -31.01 -3.85
CA THR A 428 2.23 -32.24 -3.30
C THR A 428 3.39 -31.95 -2.33
N ALA A 429 4.20 -30.94 -2.66
CA ALA A 429 5.26 -30.41 -1.79
C ALA A 429 4.73 -29.57 -0.61
N ARG A 430 3.41 -29.52 -0.42
CA ARG A 430 2.72 -28.83 0.68
C ARG A 430 3.05 -27.35 0.73
N LYS A 431 2.99 -26.68 -0.42
CA LYS A 431 3.13 -25.22 -0.51
C LYS A 431 1.76 -24.57 -0.54
N ILE A 432 1.68 -23.35 -0.01
CA ILE A 432 0.48 -22.52 -0.12
C ILE A 432 0.59 -21.72 -1.41
N MET A 433 -0.44 -21.76 -2.25
CA MET A 433 -0.47 -21.02 -3.50
C MET A 433 -1.64 -20.05 -3.50
N PHE A 434 -1.39 -18.79 -3.82
CA PHE A 434 -2.42 -17.78 -4.01
C PHE A 434 -2.42 -17.32 -5.46
N ALA A 435 -3.61 -17.12 -6.03
CA ALA A 435 -3.74 -16.55 -7.36
C ALA A 435 -4.91 -15.58 -7.47
N ALA A 436 -4.73 -14.57 -8.32
CA ALA A 436 -5.72 -13.54 -8.59
C ALA A 436 -6.94 -14.11 -9.32
N ALA A 437 -8.14 -13.81 -8.84
CA ALA A 437 -9.38 -14.39 -9.38
C ALA A 437 -9.67 -13.99 -10.84
N SER A 438 -9.36 -12.74 -11.22
CA SER A 438 -9.74 -12.02 -12.46
C SER A 438 -10.48 -10.71 -12.13
N ASN A 439 -10.41 -9.73 -13.03
CA ASN A 439 -11.15 -8.46 -12.95
C ASN A 439 -12.31 -8.38 -13.96
N CYS A 440 -12.81 -9.52 -14.46
CA CYS A 440 -13.83 -9.53 -15.52
C CYS A 440 -15.25 -9.16 -15.06
N GLY A 441 -15.46 -8.90 -13.77
CA GLY A 441 -16.78 -8.74 -13.17
C GLY A 441 -17.69 -9.93 -13.51
N GLY A 442 -18.98 -9.66 -13.70
CA GLY A 442 -19.94 -10.69 -14.12
C GLY A 442 -19.73 -11.28 -15.52
N ASN A 443 -18.73 -10.83 -16.29
CA ASN A 443 -18.57 -11.18 -17.71
C ASN A 443 -17.65 -12.37 -17.97
N GLY A 444 -16.98 -12.91 -16.96
CA GLY A 444 -16.08 -14.05 -17.14
C GLY A 444 -15.92 -14.90 -15.88
N PRO A 445 -15.31 -16.09 -16.03
CA PRO A 445 -15.05 -16.97 -14.91
C PRO A 445 -13.77 -16.57 -14.15
N ARG A 446 -13.46 -17.32 -13.09
CA ARG A 446 -12.13 -17.31 -12.48
C ARG A 446 -11.07 -17.72 -13.51
N ALA A 447 -9.97 -16.99 -13.54
CA ALA A 447 -8.82 -17.36 -14.36
C ALA A 447 -8.04 -18.53 -13.74
N TYR A 448 -7.28 -19.25 -14.54
CA TYR A 448 -6.29 -20.22 -14.05
C TYR A 448 -4.99 -19.48 -13.67
N PRO A 449 -4.26 -19.81 -12.60
CA PRO A 449 -4.42 -20.97 -11.72
C PRO A 449 -5.41 -20.78 -10.57
N ALA A 450 -6.08 -19.62 -10.45
CA ALA A 450 -7.04 -19.37 -9.37
C ALA A 450 -8.28 -20.29 -9.40
N SER A 451 -8.60 -20.89 -10.54
CA SER A 451 -9.63 -21.92 -10.67
C SER A 451 -9.19 -23.32 -10.22
N ASP A 452 -7.90 -23.55 -9.97
CA ASP A 452 -7.39 -24.84 -9.49
C ASP A 452 -7.75 -25.06 -8.01
N PRO A 453 -8.32 -26.21 -7.61
CA PRO A 453 -8.68 -26.48 -6.21
C PRO A 453 -7.51 -26.44 -5.22
N SER A 454 -6.29 -26.69 -5.71
CA SER A 454 -5.04 -26.65 -4.93
C SER A 454 -4.60 -25.23 -4.58
N VAL A 455 -5.13 -24.25 -5.31
CA VAL A 455 -4.77 -22.85 -5.22
C VAL A 455 -5.86 -22.09 -4.45
N ILE A 456 -5.44 -21.12 -3.65
CA ILE A 456 -6.34 -20.22 -2.94
C ILE A 456 -6.65 -19.05 -3.86
N CYS A 457 -7.85 -19.08 -4.45
CA CYS A 457 -8.37 -17.99 -5.27
C CYS A 457 -8.62 -16.73 -4.43
N THR A 458 -8.06 -15.60 -4.86
CA THR A 458 -8.15 -14.33 -4.15
C THR A 458 -8.93 -13.30 -4.95
N HIS A 459 -10.04 -12.84 -4.38
CA HIS A 459 -10.90 -11.78 -4.91
C HIS A 459 -10.55 -10.45 -4.24
N ALA A 460 -10.88 -9.33 -4.88
CA ALA A 460 -10.61 -7.99 -4.37
C ALA A 460 -11.80 -7.47 -3.58
N ALA A 461 -11.54 -6.75 -2.50
CA ALA A 461 -12.53 -6.00 -1.76
C ALA A 461 -11.99 -4.60 -1.44
N ASP A 462 -12.89 -3.67 -1.16
CA ASP A 462 -12.50 -2.43 -0.49
C ASP A 462 -12.14 -2.67 0.98
N GLY A 463 -11.70 -1.62 1.67
CA GLY A 463 -11.34 -1.70 3.09
C GLY A 463 -12.51 -1.98 4.05
N ASN A 464 -13.75 -2.05 3.55
CA ASN A 464 -14.92 -2.49 4.30
C ASN A 464 -15.37 -3.91 3.94
N GLY A 465 -14.70 -4.57 2.99
CA GLY A 465 -15.01 -5.92 2.58
C GLY A 465 -16.06 -6.04 1.46
N TYR A 466 -16.41 -4.96 0.78
CA TYR A 466 -17.34 -5.00 -0.35
C TYR A 466 -16.63 -5.29 -1.68
N ASP A 467 -17.27 -6.08 -2.54
CA ASP A 467 -16.86 -6.31 -3.92
C ASP A 467 -16.92 -4.99 -4.69
N GLY A 468 -15.77 -4.52 -5.17
CA GLY A 468 -15.66 -3.31 -6.00
C GLY A 468 -16.28 -3.44 -7.40
N GLY A 469 -16.97 -4.55 -7.69
CA GLY A 469 -17.66 -4.83 -8.96
C GLY A 469 -16.77 -5.50 -10.01
N ILE A 470 -15.50 -5.77 -9.69
CA ILE A 470 -14.51 -6.32 -10.62
C ILE A 470 -14.40 -7.84 -10.53
N ASN A 471 -14.90 -8.46 -9.46
CA ASN A 471 -14.67 -9.88 -9.25
C ASN A 471 -15.59 -10.78 -10.11
N PRO A 472 -15.10 -11.97 -10.50
CA PRO A 472 -15.92 -12.96 -11.17
C PRO A 472 -17.10 -13.42 -10.29
N PRO A 473 -18.22 -13.84 -10.90
CA PRO A 473 -19.41 -14.25 -10.16
C PRO A 473 -19.14 -15.50 -9.31
N LYS A 474 -19.98 -15.66 -8.28
CA LYS A 474 -20.00 -16.90 -7.51
C LYS A 474 -20.49 -18.06 -8.38
N GLY A 475 -19.69 -19.11 -8.45
CA GLY A 475 -20.02 -20.44 -8.92
C GLY A 475 -20.05 -21.42 -7.75
N ASP A 476 -20.06 -22.72 -8.04
CA ASP A 476 -20.35 -23.79 -7.07
C ASP A 476 -19.20 -24.13 -6.10
N HIS A 477 -18.10 -23.36 -6.13
CA HIS A 477 -16.95 -23.61 -5.28
C HIS A 477 -17.19 -23.15 -3.82
N ALA A 478 -16.67 -23.90 -2.84
CA ALA A 478 -16.84 -23.58 -1.42
C ALA A 478 -15.98 -22.39 -0.94
N ASP A 479 -14.90 -22.08 -1.68
CA ASP A 479 -13.85 -21.13 -1.27
C ASP A 479 -13.93 -19.84 -2.10
N TYR A 480 -14.52 -18.80 -1.54
CA TYR A 480 -14.65 -17.46 -2.13
C TYR A 480 -13.99 -16.42 -1.21
N PHE A 481 -12.66 -16.44 -1.10
CA PHE A 481 -11.95 -15.48 -0.25
C PHE A 481 -11.74 -14.15 -0.97
N SER A 482 -12.01 -13.05 -0.28
CA SER A 482 -11.66 -11.70 -0.72
C SER A 482 -10.83 -10.99 0.33
N THR A 483 -10.01 -10.01 -0.05
CA THR A 483 -9.30 -9.12 0.89
C THR A 483 -9.04 -7.79 0.19
N LEU A 484 -8.41 -6.82 0.87
CA LEU A 484 -8.14 -5.51 0.29
C LEU A 484 -7.44 -5.65 -1.07
N GLY A 485 -8.08 -5.14 -2.11
CA GLY A 485 -7.53 -5.04 -3.46
C GLY A 485 -7.99 -3.80 -4.21
N MET A 486 -8.60 -2.82 -3.50
CA MET A 486 -9.10 -1.58 -4.09
C MET A 486 -8.37 -0.39 -3.48
N ALA A 487 -7.98 0.57 -4.32
CA ALA A 487 -7.35 1.83 -3.95
C ALA A 487 -6.12 1.67 -3.03
N ILE A 488 -5.27 0.69 -3.32
CA ILE A 488 -4.01 0.51 -2.59
C ILE A 488 -2.99 1.54 -3.09
N GLY A 489 -2.54 2.41 -2.17
CA GLY A 489 -1.55 3.44 -2.46
C GLY A 489 -0.12 2.89 -2.48
N CYS A 490 0.67 3.35 -3.44
CA CYS A 490 2.11 3.11 -3.57
C CYS A 490 2.81 4.38 -4.08
N ILE A 491 4.11 4.51 -3.81
CA ILE A 491 4.91 5.66 -4.26
C ILE A 491 5.58 5.30 -5.58
N TRP A 492 5.15 5.92 -6.67
CA TRP A 492 5.70 5.74 -8.02
C TRP A 492 6.12 7.08 -8.62
N ASP A 493 7.34 7.19 -9.15
CA ASP A 493 7.89 8.45 -9.69
C ASP A 493 7.62 9.67 -8.78
N GLU A 494 7.88 9.49 -7.48
CA GLU A 494 7.68 10.51 -6.43
C GLU A 494 6.22 10.95 -6.22
N ARG A 495 5.25 10.19 -6.72
CA ARG A 495 3.82 10.45 -6.55
C ARG A 495 3.14 9.28 -5.89
N CYS A 496 2.13 9.57 -5.07
CA CYS A 496 1.24 8.53 -4.59
C CYS A 496 0.29 8.13 -5.73
N VAL A 497 0.33 6.86 -6.13
CA VAL A 497 -0.58 6.28 -7.12
C VAL A 497 -1.41 5.18 -6.46
N TYR A 498 -2.71 5.15 -6.80
CA TYR A 498 -3.66 4.18 -6.25
C TYR A 498 -4.03 3.15 -7.31
N LYS A 499 -3.94 1.88 -6.91
CA LYS A 499 -4.16 0.74 -7.78
C LYS A 499 -5.24 -0.18 -7.24
N SER A 500 -6.01 -0.77 -8.15
CA SER A 500 -7.13 -1.66 -7.84
C SER A 500 -7.12 -2.89 -8.74
N GLY A 501 -7.38 -4.05 -8.15
CA GLY A 501 -7.38 -5.32 -8.86
C GLY A 501 -7.26 -6.53 -7.93
N THR A 502 -7.69 -7.68 -8.44
CA THR A 502 -7.46 -8.98 -7.77
C THR A 502 -5.97 -9.33 -7.70
N SER A 503 -5.14 -8.76 -8.59
CA SER A 503 -3.68 -8.84 -8.51
C SER A 503 -3.15 -8.24 -7.22
N PHE A 504 -3.68 -7.11 -6.76
CA PHE A 504 -3.27 -6.43 -5.51
C PHE A 504 -3.83 -7.09 -4.25
N ALA A 505 -4.98 -7.76 -4.34
CA ALA A 505 -5.53 -8.55 -3.24
C ALA A 505 -4.70 -9.82 -2.95
N THR A 506 -4.09 -10.39 -3.99
CA THR A 506 -3.30 -11.64 -3.90
C THR A 506 -2.10 -11.53 -2.93
N PRO A 507 -1.20 -10.53 -3.02
CA PRO A 507 -0.13 -10.36 -2.04
C PRO A 507 -0.64 -10.03 -0.64
N VAL A 508 -1.78 -9.35 -0.50
CA VAL A 508 -2.40 -9.10 0.81
C VAL A 508 -2.79 -10.43 1.47
N ALA A 509 -3.45 -11.33 0.73
CA ALA A 509 -3.79 -12.66 1.23
C ALA A 509 -2.56 -13.51 1.56
N ALA A 510 -1.53 -13.45 0.71
CA ALA A 510 -0.25 -14.11 0.96
C ALA A 510 0.46 -13.57 2.22
N ALA A 511 0.44 -12.25 2.44
CA ALA A 511 1.00 -11.63 3.65
C ALA A 511 0.23 -12.04 4.92
N ILE A 512 -1.11 -12.14 4.86
CA ILE A 512 -1.91 -12.66 6.00
C ILE A 512 -1.47 -14.08 6.32
N ALA A 513 -1.36 -14.95 5.32
CA ALA A 513 -0.89 -16.32 5.51
C ALA A 513 0.54 -16.37 6.07
N ALA A 514 1.44 -15.49 5.62
CA ALA A 514 2.80 -15.42 6.12
C ALA A 514 2.86 -15.05 7.61
N ASN A 515 2.11 -14.03 8.05
CA ASN A 515 2.04 -13.68 9.47
C ASN A 515 1.43 -14.81 10.31
N VAL A 516 0.41 -15.52 9.80
CA VAL A 516 -0.18 -16.69 10.48
C VAL A 516 0.84 -17.82 10.62
N LEU A 517 1.63 -18.10 9.57
CA LEU A 517 2.68 -19.11 9.63
C LEU A 517 3.81 -18.71 10.60
N ASP A 518 4.21 -17.44 10.61
CA ASP A 518 5.23 -16.95 11.53
C ASP A 518 4.76 -17.08 12.99
N TYR A 519 3.53 -16.65 13.30
CA TYR A 519 2.93 -16.83 14.62
C TYR A 519 2.82 -18.30 15.01
N ALA A 520 2.43 -19.18 14.07
CA ALA A 520 2.35 -20.61 14.32
C ALA A 520 3.74 -21.21 14.61
N ALA A 521 4.79 -20.78 13.91
CA ALA A 521 6.17 -21.19 14.16
C ALA A 521 6.65 -20.76 15.55
N TYR A 522 6.36 -19.51 15.95
CA TYR A 522 6.58 -19.04 17.32
C TYR A 522 5.86 -19.91 18.35
N SER A 523 4.59 -20.25 18.07
CA SER A 523 3.76 -21.07 18.96
C SER A 523 4.30 -22.51 19.11
N VAL A 524 4.90 -23.07 18.06
CA VAL A 524 5.60 -24.37 18.12
C VAL A 524 6.84 -24.28 18.99
N ALA A 525 7.68 -23.26 18.79
CA ALA A 525 8.89 -23.05 19.59
C ALA A 525 8.57 -22.86 21.09
N ALA A 526 7.43 -22.25 21.40
CA ALA A 526 6.92 -22.10 22.77
C ALA A 526 6.25 -23.38 23.34
N GLY A 527 6.18 -24.48 22.58
CA GLY A 527 5.54 -25.74 23.00
C GLY A 527 4.00 -25.67 23.07
N LYS A 528 3.39 -24.64 22.49
CA LYS A 528 1.94 -24.36 22.56
C LYS A 528 1.18 -24.95 21.38
N LEU A 529 1.86 -25.12 20.24
CA LEU A 529 1.33 -25.77 19.03
C LEU A 529 2.20 -26.97 18.66
N THR A 530 1.58 -28.04 18.16
CA THR A 530 2.32 -29.23 17.70
C THR A 530 2.89 -29.03 16.29
N ASP A 531 4.01 -29.67 15.97
CA ASP A 531 4.58 -29.71 14.60
C ASP A 531 3.60 -30.23 13.55
N GLN A 532 2.70 -31.14 13.92
CA GLN A 532 1.67 -31.63 13.00
C GLN A 532 0.73 -30.51 12.56
N ARG A 533 0.20 -29.72 13.52
CA ARG A 533 -0.69 -28.59 13.23
C ARG A 533 -0.01 -27.50 12.43
N TYR A 534 1.26 -27.22 12.73
CA TYR A 534 2.06 -26.30 11.92
C TYR A 534 2.22 -26.79 10.47
N ARG A 535 2.50 -28.09 10.27
CA ARG A 535 2.56 -28.70 8.93
C ARG A 535 1.22 -28.72 8.20
N GLU A 536 0.11 -28.80 8.91
CA GLU A 536 -1.25 -28.68 8.33
C GLU A 536 -1.52 -27.25 7.86
N LEU A 537 -1.20 -26.24 8.67
CA LEU A 537 -1.32 -24.82 8.30
C LEU A 537 -0.48 -24.43 7.08
N ARG A 538 0.67 -25.08 6.90
CA ARG A 538 1.56 -24.88 5.74
C ARG A 538 1.00 -25.44 4.43
N GLN A 539 -0.14 -26.13 4.44
CA GLN A 539 -0.81 -26.63 3.23
C GLN A 539 -1.96 -25.70 2.84
N SER A 540 -2.22 -25.54 1.53
CA SER A 540 -3.36 -24.75 1.03
C SER A 540 -4.68 -25.11 1.73
N GLN A 541 -4.97 -26.41 1.91
CA GLN A 541 -6.22 -26.84 2.56
C GLN A 541 -6.30 -26.45 4.03
N GLY A 542 -5.19 -26.52 4.78
CA GLY A 542 -5.14 -26.07 6.17
C GLY A 542 -5.30 -24.56 6.28
N MET A 543 -4.65 -23.80 5.40
CA MET A 543 -4.80 -22.35 5.35
C MET A 543 -6.23 -21.92 4.94
N LYS A 544 -6.86 -22.59 3.97
CA LYS A 544 -8.28 -22.38 3.61
C LYS A 544 -9.23 -22.63 4.78
N LYS A 545 -8.97 -23.67 5.59
CA LYS A 545 -9.71 -23.93 6.83
C LYS A 545 -9.51 -22.80 7.84
N ALA A 546 -8.27 -22.34 8.03
CA ALA A 546 -7.99 -21.22 8.92
C ALA A 546 -8.71 -19.94 8.47
N PHE A 547 -8.64 -19.63 7.18
CA PHE A 547 -9.35 -18.49 6.59
C PHE A 547 -10.86 -18.58 6.83
N THR A 548 -11.44 -19.75 6.56
CA THR A 548 -12.89 -19.97 6.70
C THR A 548 -13.37 -19.91 8.16
N LYS A 549 -12.64 -20.52 9.08
CA LYS A 549 -13.10 -20.68 10.47
C LYS A 549 -12.76 -19.49 11.37
N PHE A 550 -11.66 -18.80 11.10
CA PHE A 550 -11.13 -17.80 12.04
C PHE A 550 -10.89 -16.45 11.38
N LEU A 551 -10.32 -16.43 10.17
CA LEU A 551 -9.70 -15.21 9.65
C LEU A 551 -10.58 -14.44 8.67
N SER A 552 -11.84 -14.84 8.50
CA SER A 552 -12.75 -14.16 7.59
C SER A 552 -14.14 -13.97 8.16
N VAL A 553 -14.83 -12.99 7.59
CA VAL A 553 -16.25 -12.70 7.84
C VAL A 553 -17.02 -12.81 6.53
N GLN A 554 -18.25 -13.31 6.58
CA GLN A 554 -19.09 -13.39 5.39
C GLN A 554 -19.54 -11.99 5.00
N MET A 555 -19.13 -11.54 3.80
CA MET A 555 -19.49 -10.24 3.23
C MET A 555 -20.00 -10.47 1.81
N GLN A 556 -21.26 -10.11 1.56
CA GLN A 556 -21.95 -10.47 0.32
C GLN A 556 -21.81 -11.98 0.04
N HIS A 557 -21.32 -12.36 -1.15
CA HIS A 557 -21.05 -13.75 -1.52
C HIS A 557 -19.61 -14.21 -1.23
N TYR A 558 -18.75 -13.35 -0.68
CA TYR A 558 -17.36 -13.67 -0.34
C TYR A 558 -17.14 -13.82 1.16
N ARG A 559 -16.02 -14.44 1.51
CA ARG A 559 -15.41 -14.45 2.82
C ARG A 559 -14.29 -13.42 2.83
N TYR A 560 -14.57 -12.26 3.41
CA TYR A 560 -13.61 -11.18 3.53
C TYR A 560 -12.59 -11.52 4.62
N VAL A 561 -11.34 -11.75 4.21
CA VAL A 561 -10.23 -12.15 5.08
C VAL A 561 -9.72 -10.93 5.84
N ALA A 562 -10.02 -10.91 7.14
CA ALA A 562 -9.82 -9.81 8.07
C ALA A 562 -9.31 -10.38 9.42
N PRO A 563 -8.00 -10.66 9.54
CA PRO A 563 -7.43 -11.43 10.65
C PRO A 563 -7.60 -10.76 12.02
N TRP A 564 -7.76 -9.44 12.07
CA TRP A 564 -8.03 -8.68 13.31
C TRP A 564 -9.37 -9.04 13.97
N HIS A 565 -10.29 -9.75 13.29
CA HIS A 565 -11.48 -10.28 13.94
C HIS A 565 -11.17 -11.48 14.85
N PHE A 566 -10.07 -12.17 14.61
CA PHE A 566 -9.58 -13.26 15.46
C PHE A 566 -8.53 -12.77 16.46
N TRP A 567 -7.55 -12.00 15.99
CA TRP A 567 -6.54 -11.31 16.81
C TRP A 567 -7.04 -9.92 17.23
N LYS A 568 -8.06 -9.87 18.10
CA LYS A 568 -8.56 -8.62 18.67
C LYS A 568 -7.73 -8.18 19.86
N THR A 569 -7.61 -6.87 20.07
CA THR A 569 -7.01 -6.29 21.28
C THR A 569 -7.68 -6.87 22.54
N GLY A 570 -6.87 -7.35 23.49
CA GLY A 570 -7.32 -7.99 24.73
C GLY A 570 -7.53 -9.50 24.65
N VAL A 571 -7.41 -10.11 23.47
CA VAL A 571 -7.38 -11.57 23.32
C VAL A 571 -5.99 -12.08 23.71
N THR A 572 -5.93 -13.09 24.58
CA THR A 572 -4.66 -13.68 25.04
C THR A 572 -4.12 -14.69 24.02
N ASP A 573 -2.79 -14.86 23.99
CA ASP A 573 -2.16 -15.86 23.14
C ASP A 573 -2.68 -17.28 23.42
N ASP A 574 -2.95 -17.63 24.70
CA ASP A 574 -3.52 -18.93 25.07
C ASP A 574 -4.88 -19.19 24.40
N TYR A 575 -5.74 -18.16 24.25
CA TYR A 575 -7.02 -18.32 23.55
C TYR A 575 -6.79 -18.63 22.06
N ILE A 576 -5.87 -17.91 21.43
CA ILE A 576 -5.54 -18.04 20.00
C ILE A 576 -4.97 -19.43 19.75
N TRP A 577 -4.05 -19.88 20.60
CA TRP A 577 -3.47 -21.22 20.54
C TRP A 577 -4.50 -22.32 20.69
N GLN A 578 -5.42 -22.21 21.67
CA GLN A 578 -6.48 -23.20 21.85
C GLN A 578 -7.36 -23.33 20.60
N ARG A 579 -7.74 -22.21 19.99
CA ARG A 579 -8.57 -22.20 18.78
C ARG A 579 -7.84 -22.81 17.59
N LEU A 580 -6.57 -22.45 17.36
CA LEU A 580 -5.74 -23.06 16.32
C LEU A 580 -5.53 -24.57 16.55
N LYS A 581 -5.46 -25.01 17.81
CA LYS A 581 -5.25 -26.42 18.19
C LYS A 581 -6.50 -27.29 17.98
N VAL A 582 -7.68 -26.78 18.36
CA VAL A 582 -8.93 -27.57 18.41
C VAL A 582 -9.65 -27.54 17.07
N ASP A 583 -9.78 -26.38 16.45
CA ASP A 583 -10.76 -26.17 15.37
C ASP A 583 -10.20 -26.42 13.96
N LEU A 584 -8.90 -26.75 13.81
CA LEU A 584 -8.31 -27.25 12.56
C LEU A 584 -8.50 -28.77 12.37
N THR A 585 -9.15 -29.46 13.31
CA THR A 585 -9.54 -30.87 13.17
C THR A 585 -10.53 -31.06 12.00
N PRO A 586 -10.49 -32.24 11.32
CA PRO A 586 -11.38 -32.57 10.22
C PRO A 586 -12.85 -32.25 10.47
#